data_AF-A0A7U3VNF0-F1
#
_entry.id   AF-A0A7U3VNF0-F1
#
_cell.length_a   1.000
_cell.length_b   1.000
_cell.length_c   1.000
_cell.angle_alpha   90.00
_cell.angle_beta   90.00
_cell.angle_gamma   90.00
#
_symmetry.space_group_name_H-M   'P 1'
#
loop_
_entity.id
_entity.type
_entity.pdbx_description
1 polymer ?
#
loop_
_entity_poly.entity_id
_entity_poly.type
_entity_poly.pdbx_seq_one_letter_code
_entity_poly.pdbx_strand_id
1 'polypeptide(L)'
;MAAATSAAVGLGLFAALVGGVGTAQADSAGTAAKAAAAQPAAASSGGAKIAYYDQWSVYGNAFYPKNLDTEGIAGKLDILNYSFENIDPTNLTCFEATKASDSTNEQDPNAGDGAGDAFADYQKSFGSDISVNGTADVYNQPIVGNFNQLKELKAKYPNLKILVSLGGWTYSKYFSDAAATDASRKKLVSSCIDMFIKGNLPQQGGYGGTGSAAGIFDGFDIDWEYPGSAGGHVGNHYSAADKADYTALLAEFRSELDAYGAANGGKHMLLTAALPSGQDKIANIQTDKIGQYLDYANVMTYDMHGGFEATGPTNEQDPLYQSPDDPSSAVAPGTEKYSTDNALKAWTQGDSAYGIPGGMPAGKITMGYPLYYRGWTGVPAGGNHGLYQTATGPSAARGISATAGIAYYKELSGVVDNPADTFYDAKSQSAYFYDGSTFWTGLSDASITARADYAHCNGLGGSMMYSLLDLDSSATLFNKIVTATNGSASDCSGSSTTGGTSSGSTSSGTSSGTTSGTTAGTTDGGTSTGTSTGTSTGTSTGTSTGTSTGTSTGTTAGSTTGGTGGTCTLASWSASAIYVNGDKVSWNGHNWQAKWWTTNEVPGTTGEWGVWTDLGVC
;
A
#
# COMPACT_ATOMS: atom_id res chain seq x y z
N MET A 1 -45.52 42.24 -41.87
CA MET A 1 -46.74 42.06 -41.06
C MET A 1 -46.30 42.10 -39.61
N ALA A 2 -46.24 43.32 -39.04
CA ALA A 2 -47.15 43.82 -37.99
C ALA A 2 -46.91 43.08 -36.65
N ALA A 3 -46.00 43.51 -35.77
CA ALA A 3 -45.96 44.70 -34.91
C ALA A 3 -46.87 44.62 -33.67
N ALA A 4 -46.22 44.57 -32.49
CA ALA A 4 -46.58 45.12 -31.16
C ALA A 4 -47.94 44.69 -30.53
N THR A 5 -48.16 44.64 -29.21
CA THR A 5 -47.92 45.67 -28.19
C THR A 5 -48.35 45.15 -26.80
N SER A 6 -47.68 45.65 -25.76
CA SER A 6 -48.22 46.15 -24.48
C SER A 6 -48.74 45.23 -23.36
N ALA A 7 -48.18 45.52 -22.18
CA ALA A 7 -48.61 45.13 -20.83
C ALA A 7 -49.78 45.99 -20.31
N ALA A 8 -50.55 45.47 -19.35
CA ALA A 8 -51.17 46.25 -18.26
C ALA A 8 -51.70 45.35 -17.13
N VAL A 9 -51.66 45.94 -15.93
CA VAL A 9 -51.96 45.46 -14.58
C VAL A 9 -53.46 45.33 -14.30
N GLY A 10 -53.86 44.43 -13.39
CA GLY A 10 -55.18 44.45 -12.74
C GLY A 10 -55.21 43.64 -11.44
N LEU A 11 -55.21 44.34 -10.29
CA LEU A 11 -55.60 43.80 -8.98
C LEU A 11 -57.08 43.38 -8.96
N GLY A 12 -57.44 42.35 -8.20
CA GLY A 12 -58.82 42.23 -7.71
C GLY A 12 -59.30 40.88 -7.17
N LEU A 13 -59.36 40.81 -5.84
CA LEU A 13 -60.32 40.09 -4.98
C LEU A 13 -60.26 38.56 -4.78
N PHE A 14 -60.09 38.25 -3.49
CA PHE A 14 -60.49 37.06 -2.75
C PHE A 14 -61.89 36.52 -3.10
N ALA A 15 -61.98 35.21 -3.30
CA ALA A 15 -63.12 34.40 -2.88
C ALA A 15 -62.61 33.01 -2.49
N ALA A 16 -62.72 32.69 -1.19
CA ALA A 16 -62.47 31.37 -0.65
C ALA A 16 -63.60 30.42 -1.10
N LEU A 17 -63.23 29.24 -1.60
CA LEU A 17 -64.12 28.08 -1.62
C LEU A 17 -63.28 26.81 -1.47
N VAL A 18 -63.54 26.16 -0.34
CA VAL A 18 -63.01 24.89 0.12
C VAL A 18 -63.48 23.77 -0.82
N GLY A 19 -62.56 22.94 -1.28
CA GLY A 19 -62.85 21.74 -2.06
C GLY A 19 -61.58 20.92 -2.28
N GLY A 20 -61.50 19.77 -1.62
CA GLY A 20 -60.27 19.02 -1.42
C GLY A 20 -59.61 18.48 -2.69
N VAL A 21 -58.28 18.47 -2.64
CA VAL A 21 -57.44 17.61 -3.47
C VAL A 21 -56.50 16.92 -2.49
N GLY A 22 -56.68 15.61 -2.31
CA GLY A 22 -55.82 14.79 -1.48
C GLY A 22 -54.42 14.73 -2.08
N THR A 23 -53.47 15.39 -1.42
CA THR A 23 -52.05 15.15 -1.63
C THR A 23 -51.70 13.85 -0.92
N ALA A 24 -51.40 12.80 -1.68
CA ALA A 24 -50.70 11.64 -1.18
C ALA A 24 -49.27 12.09 -0.80
N GLN A 25 -49.09 12.44 0.47
CA GLN A 25 -47.79 12.54 1.09
C GLN A 25 -47.31 11.10 1.31
N ALA A 26 -46.26 10.70 0.60
CA ALA A 26 -45.53 9.50 0.93
C ALA A 26 -44.82 9.78 2.26
N ASP A 27 -45.33 9.18 3.34
CA ASP A 27 -44.62 9.08 4.61
C ASP A 27 -43.41 8.17 4.40
N SER A 28 -42.31 8.73 3.92
CA SER A 28 -40.98 8.16 4.12
C SER A 28 -40.56 8.42 5.56
N ALA A 29 -41.18 7.70 6.49
CA ALA A 29 -40.66 7.49 7.83
C ALA A 29 -39.44 6.57 7.71
N GLY A 30 -38.32 7.13 7.26
CA GLY A 30 -37.01 6.53 7.44
C GLY A 30 -36.76 6.40 8.94
N THR A 31 -36.92 5.18 9.45
CA THR A 31 -36.32 4.81 10.72
C THR A 31 -34.82 4.86 10.49
N ALA A 32 -34.20 5.99 10.83
CA ALA A 32 -32.76 6.04 11.06
C ALA A 32 -32.48 5.00 12.15
N ALA A 33 -32.00 3.83 11.73
CA ALA A 33 -31.47 2.84 12.64
C ALA A 33 -30.34 3.54 13.40
N LYS A 34 -30.57 3.81 14.69
CA LYS A 34 -29.47 4.15 15.60
C LYS A 34 -28.40 3.09 15.39
N ALA A 35 -27.19 3.51 15.05
CA ALA A 35 -26.02 2.65 15.08
C ALA A 35 -26.04 1.93 16.43
N ALA A 36 -26.32 0.62 16.41
CA ALA A 36 -26.17 -0.21 17.58
C ALA A 36 -24.69 -0.15 17.97
N ALA A 37 -24.41 0.05 19.25
CA ALA A 37 -23.06 -0.12 19.76
C ALA A 37 -22.50 -1.44 19.21
N ALA A 38 -21.34 -1.39 18.56
CA ALA A 38 -20.72 -2.55 17.95
C ALA A 38 -20.64 -3.67 19.00
N GLN A 39 -21.40 -4.75 18.79
CA GLN A 39 -21.17 -5.98 19.52
C GLN A 39 -19.74 -6.42 19.18
N PRO A 40 -18.97 -6.97 20.14
CA PRO A 40 -17.70 -7.62 19.82
C PRO A 40 -17.93 -8.58 18.66
N ALA A 41 -17.14 -8.46 17.60
CA ALA A 41 -17.25 -9.37 16.46
C ALA A 41 -17.07 -10.80 16.96
N ALA A 42 -17.91 -11.73 16.49
CA ALA A 42 -17.73 -13.13 16.82
C ALA A 42 -16.37 -13.59 16.27
N ALA A 43 -15.67 -14.44 17.04
CA ALA A 43 -14.42 -15.01 16.58
C ALA A 43 -14.59 -15.67 15.21
N SER A 44 -13.67 -15.41 14.29
CA SER A 44 -13.64 -16.00 12.96
C SER A 44 -12.70 -17.21 12.88
N SER A 45 -12.81 -17.93 11.77
CA SER A 45 -11.90 -18.99 11.36
C SER A 45 -11.78 -18.92 9.84
N GLY A 46 -10.58 -19.12 9.29
CA GLY A 46 -10.36 -18.82 7.87
C GLY A 46 -10.37 -17.32 7.58
N GLY A 47 -10.32 -16.97 6.31
CA GLY A 47 -10.38 -15.58 5.83
C GLY A 47 -9.92 -15.48 4.39
N ALA A 48 -10.08 -14.30 3.79
CA ALA A 48 -9.55 -13.99 2.48
C ALA A 48 -8.02 -13.93 2.50
N LYS A 49 -7.39 -14.39 1.41
CA LYS A 49 -5.96 -14.34 1.16
C LYS A 49 -5.75 -13.40 -0.02
N ILE A 50 -5.32 -12.18 0.28
CA ILE A 50 -5.14 -11.09 -0.68
C ILE A 50 -3.65 -10.76 -0.76
N ALA A 51 -3.09 -10.60 -1.95
CA ALA A 51 -1.67 -10.26 -2.10
C ALA A 51 -1.41 -9.38 -3.32
N TYR A 52 -0.40 -8.52 -3.21
CA TYR A 52 0.04 -7.65 -4.29
C TYR A 52 1.07 -8.33 -5.20
N TYR A 53 0.89 -8.16 -6.51
CA TYR A 53 1.86 -8.47 -7.54
C TYR A 53 2.19 -7.21 -8.32
N ASP A 54 3.44 -6.79 -8.22
CA ASP A 54 3.90 -5.53 -8.79
C ASP A 54 4.28 -5.67 -10.27
N GLN A 55 3.88 -4.71 -11.10
CA GLN A 55 4.05 -4.68 -12.55
C GLN A 55 5.52 -4.85 -12.93
N TRP A 56 6.43 -4.26 -12.13
CA TRP A 56 7.87 -4.28 -12.35
C TRP A 56 8.56 -5.57 -11.87
N SER A 57 7.81 -6.53 -11.31
CA SER A 57 8.35 -7.81 -10.81
C SER A 57 9.14 -8.59 -11.86
N VAL A 58 8.84 -8.36 -13.15
CA VAL A 58 9.39 -9.09 -14.30
C VAL A 58 10.79 -8.66 -14.74
N TYR A 59 11.34 -7.59 -14.16
CA TYR A 59 12.64 -7.03 -14.53
C TYR A 59 13.78 -7.63 -13.72
N GLY A 60 14.50 -6.81 -12.94
CA GLY A 60 15.66 -7.23 -12.17
C GLY A 60 15.37 -8.35 -11.18
N ASN A 61 14.12 -8.48 -10.74
CA ASN A 61 13.70 -9.55 -9.84
C ASN A 61 13.39 -10.88 -10.55
N ALA A 62 13.12 -10.85 -11.85
CA ALA A 62 12.72 -12.00 -12.66
C ALA A 62 11.60 -12.85 -12.01
N PHE A 63 10.65 -12.20 -11.34
CA PHE A 63 9.47 -12.82 -10.74
C PHE A 63 8.30 -12.60 -11.69
N TYR A 64 7.99 -13.63 -12.48
CA TYR A 64 6.97 -13.59 -13.52
C TYR A 64 5.63 -14.15 -13.00
N PRO A 65 4.49 -13.93 -13.68
CA PRO A 65 3.23 -14.54 -13.26
C PRO A 65 3.29 -16.08 -13.25
N LYS A 66 4.23 -16.70 -13.99
CA LYS A 66 4.55 -18.13 -13.90
C LYS A 66 5.00 -18.55 -12.51
N ASN A 67 5.75 -17.71 -11.79
CA ASN A 67 6.19 -18.01 -10.44
C ASN A 67 5.01 -18.17 -9.48
N LEU A 68 3.91 -17.42 -9.69
CA LEU A 68 2.69 -17.60 -8.90
C LEU A 68 2.15 -19.03 -9.00
N ASP A 69 2.25 -19.67 -10.15
CA ASP A 69 1.91 -21.08 -10.35
C ASP A 69 2.98 -22.01 -9.78
N THR A 70 4.23 -21.87 -10.23
CA THR A 70 5.30 -22.85 -9.94
C THR A 70 5.75 -22.86 -8.48
N GLU A 71 5.58 -21.74 -7.76
CA GLU A 71 5.88 -21.61 -6.33
C GLU A 71 4.63 -21.91 -5.46
N GLY A 72 3.51 -22.28 -6.10
CA GLY A 72 2.30 -22.74 -5.40
C GLY A 72 1.50 -21.64 -4.71
N ILE A 73 1.65 -20.38 -5.15
CA ILE A 73 0.98 -19.20 -4.60
C ILE A 73 -0.46 -19.10 -5.13
N ALA A 74 -0.65 -19.17 -6.45
CA ALA A 74 -1.92 -18.92 -7.13
C ALA A 74 -3.03 -19.88 -6.69
N GLY A 75 -2.69 -21.13 -6.33
CA GLY A 75 -3.66 -22.12 -5.84
C GLY A 75 -4.14 -21.88 -4.40
N LYS A 76 -3.53 -20.96 -3.66
CA LYS A 76 -3.83 -20.65 -2.25
C LYS A 76 -4.39 -19.23 -2.04
N LEU A 77 -4.28 -18.38 -3.06
CA LEU A 77 -4.70 -16.99 -3.06
C LEU A 77 -6.15 -16.85 -3.54
N ASP A 78 -6.91 -15.95 -2.91
CA ASP A 78 -8.28 -15.65 -3.31
C ASP A 78 -8.32 -14.42 -4.23
N ILE A 79 -7.53 -13.40 -3.92
CA ILE A 79 -7.46 -12.13 -4.66
C ILE A 79 -5.99 -11.75 -4.90
N LEU A 80 -5.65 -11.49 -6.15
CA LEU A 80 -4.39 -10.88 -6.57
C LEU A 80 -4.65 -9.41 -6.92
N ASN A 81 -4.01 -8.48 -6.20
CA ASN A 81 -4.01 -7.07 -6.56
C ASN A 81 -2.82 -6.85 -7.51
N TYR A 82 -3.10 -6.51 -8.77
CA TYR A 82 -2.07 -6.12 -9.73
C TYR A 82 -1.72 -4.66 -9.52
N SER A 83 -0.53 -4.40 -9.00
CA SER A 83 -0.02 -3.07 -8.64
C SER A 83 0.98 -2.57 -9.70
N PHE A 84 0.97 -1.34 -10.17
CA PHE A 84 -0.02 -0.29 -9.95
C PHE A 84 -0.32 0.40 -11.27
N GLU A 85 -1.59 0.72 -11.45
CA GLU A 85 -2.06 1.61 -12.50
C GLU A 85 -2.26 3.02 -11.95
N ASN A 86 -2.28 4.01 -12.84
CA ASN A 86 -2.17 5.43 -12.48
C ASN A 86 -3.31 6.29 -13.07
N ILE A 87 -3.45 7.51 -12.57
CA ILE A 87 -4.38 8.53 -13.03
C ILE A 87 -3.65 9.54 -13.91
N ASP A 88 -4.18 9.79 -15.10
CA ASP A 88 -3.60 10.75 -16.04
C ASP A 88 -3.61 12.16 -15.43
N PRO A 89 -2.45 12.86 -15.40
CA PRO A 89 -2.28 14.13 -14.70
C PRO A 89 -3.13 15.28 -15.26
N THR A 90 -3.64 15.15 -16.49
CA THR A 90 -4.41 16.20 -17.17
C THR A 90 -5.86 15.77 -17.39
N ASN A 91 -6.06 14.53 -17.83
CA ASN A 91 -7.36 14.00 -18.18
C ASN A 91 -8.12 13.47 -16.97
N LEU A 92 -7.44 13.12 -15.87
CA LEU A 92 -8.05 12.52 -14.68
C LEU A 92 -8.81 11.22 -15.03
N THR A 93 -8.17 10.38 -15.84
CA THR A 93 -8.66 9.09 -16.32
C THR A 93 -7.62 8.02 -16.05
N CYS A 94 -8.02 6.75 -15.98
CA CYS A 94 -7.05 5.67 -16.12
C CYS A 94 -6.33 5.78 -17.47
N PHE A 95 -5.03 5.47 -17.48
CA PHE A 95 -4.21 5.52 -18.68
C PHE A 95 -3.11 4.47 -18.62
N GLU A 96 -2.51 4.25 -19.79
CA GLU A 96 -1.39 3.34 -20.01
C GLU A 96 -0.27 4.11 -20.68
N ALA A 97 0.94 3.99 -20.15
CA ALA A 97 2.13 4.66 -20.68
C ALA A 97 3.35 3.77 -20.53
N THR A 98 4.38 4.01 -21.33
CA THR A 98 5.71 3.43 -21.10
C THR A 98 6.61 4.53 -20.56
N LYS A 99 6.47 4.81 -19.26
CA LYS A 99 7.24 5.84 -18.56
C LYS A 99 7.47 5.41 -17.11
N ALA A 100 8.72 5.09 -16.78
CA ALA A 100 9.09 4.76 -15.42
C ALA A 100 8.83 5.94 -14.45
N SER A 101 8.45 5.61 -13.22
CA SER A 101 8.49 6.55 -12.11
C SER A 101 9.94 6.88 -11.73
N ASP A 102 10.17 8.06 -11.15
CA ASP A 102 11.48 8.37 -10.55
C ASP A 102 11.63 7.67 -9.19
N SER A 103 12.09 6.41 -9.24
CA SER A 103 12.42 5.62 -8.04
C SER A 103 13.78 5.99 -7.42
N THR A 104 14.55 6.89 -8.04
CA THR A 104 15.88 7.26 -7.54
C THR A 104 15.82 8.39 -6.52
N ASN A 105 14.69 9.08 -6.42
CA ASN A 105 14.49 10.22 -5.55
C ASN A 105 13.07 10.27 -5.00
N GLU A 106 12.85 9.64 -3.84
CA GLU A 106 11.61 9.69 -3.05
C GLU A 106 11.20 11.12 -2.59
N GLN A 107 12.00 12.15 -2.91
CA GLN A 107 11.69 13.55 -2.64
C GLN A 107 11.28 14.33 -3.90
N ASP A 108 11.15 13.69 -5.07
CA ASP A 108 10.62 14.34 -6.27
C ASP A 108 9.08 14.44 -6.21
N PRO A 109 8.50 15.66 -6.09
CA PRO A 109 7.04 15.83 -6.07
C PRO A 109 6.32 15.40 -7.36
N ASN A 110 7.04 15.05 -8.43
CA ASN A 110 6.49 14.64 -9.71
C ASN A 110 6.93 13.23 -10.12
N ALA A 111 7.47 12.43 -9.19
CA ALA A 111 8.00 11.10 -9.47
C ALA A 111 7.00 10.18 -10.21
N GLY A 112 5.70 10.32 -9.91
CA GLY A 112 4.62 9.55 -10.52
C GLY A 112 3.90 10.20 -11.71
N ASP A 113 4.25 11.43 -12.10
CA ASP A 113 3.46 12.19 -13.07
C ASP A 113 3.47 11.52 -14.45
N GLY A 114 2.32 11.00 -14.90
CA GLY A 114 2.20 10.32 -16.19
C GLY A 114 3.03 9.03 -16.31
N ALA A 115 3.49 8.48 -15.19
CA ALA A 115 4.23 7.23 -15.14
C ALA A 115 3.28 6.02 -15.22
N GLY A 116 3.75 4.95 -15.86
CA GLY A 116 3.06 3.69 -16.10
C GLY A 116 4.00 2.72 -16.83
N ASP A 117 3.66 1.44 -16.87
CA ASP A 117 4.49 0.42 -17.51
C ASP A 117 3.73 -0.50 -18.48
N ALA A 118 3.10 0.13 -19.47
CA ALA A 118 2.45 -0.53 -20.60
C ALA A 118 3.35 -1.57 -21.28
N PHE A 119 4.69 -1.43 -21.16
CA PHE A 119 5.62 -2.43 -21.66
C PHE A 119 5.53 -3.73 -20.87
N ALA A 120 5.69 -3.71 -19.55
CA ALA A 120 5.48 -4.88 -18.71
C ALA A 120 4.04 -5.41 -18.81
N ASP A 121 3.06 -4.50 -18.83
CA ASP A 121 1.64 -4.84 -18.80
C ASP A 121 1.21 -5.64 -20.01
N TYR A 122 1.49 -5.17 -21.24
CA TYR A 122 0.97 -5.83 -22.44
C TYR A 122 1.85 -5.81 -23.70
N GLN A 123 3.14 -5.43 -23.61
CA GLN A 123 4.02 -5.35 -24.80
C GLN A 123 5.31 -6.20 -24.69
N LYS A 124 5.71 -6.62 -23.49
CA LYS A 124 6.86 -7.51 -23.27
C LYS A 124 6.48 -8.95 -23.67
N SER A 125 7.11 -9.48 -24.71
CA SER A 125 6.89 -10.89 -25.11
C SER A 125 7.57 -11.88 -24.17
N PHE A 126 6.88 -12.99 -23.88
CA PHE A 126 7.34 -14.04 -22.99
C PHE A 126 7.69 -15.30 -23.78
N GLY A 127 8.85 -15.89 -23.48
CA GLY A 127 9.24 -17.21 -23.96
C GLY A 127 8.56 -18.33 -23.18
N SER A 128 8.54 -19.55 -23.72
CA SER A 128 7.96 -20.73 -23.06
C SER A 128 8.53 -21.02 -21.67
N ASP A 129 9.77 -20.61 -21.43
CA ASP A 129 10.49 -20.72 -20.17
C ASP A 129 9.89 -19.83 -19.07
N ILE A 130 9.27 -18.70 -19.41
CA ILE A 130 8.66 -17.75 -18.45
C ILE A 130 7.14 -17.59 -18.59
N SER A 131 6.51 -18.15 -19.63
CA SER A 131 5.05 -18.16 -19.75
C SER A 131 4.37 -19.15 -18.80
N VAL A 132 3.20 -18.78 -18.28
CA VAL A 132 2.41 -19.57 -17.30
C VAL A 132 2.02 -20.93 -17.87
N ASN A 133 1.54 -20.96 -19.11
CA ASN A 133 1.15 -22.23 -19.77
C ASN A 133 2.33 -22.98 -20.43
N GLY A 134 3.56 -22.46 -20.31
CA GLY A 134 4.75 -23.04 -20.94
C GLY A 134 4.83 -22.87 -22.46
N THR A 135 4.02 -21.98 -23.06
CA THR A 135 4.00 -21.69 -24.49
C THR A 135 4.48 -20.26 -24.72
N ALA A 136 5.41 -20.07 -25.66
CA ALA A 136 5.88 -18.74 -26.01
C ALA A 136 4.76 -17.91 -26.65
N ASP A 137 4.78 -16.61 -26.40
CA ASP A 137 3.89 -15.66 -27.07
C ASP A 137 4.15 -15.68 -28.59
N VAL A 138 3.09 -15.50 -29.38
CA VAL A 138 3.17 -15.55 -30.85
C VAL A 138 2.90 -14.21 -31.50
N TYR A 139 3.45 -14.04 -32.70
CA TYR A 139 3.25 -12.87 -33.54
C TYR A 139 1.74 -12.63 -33.82
N ASN A 140 1.29 -11.38 -33.69
CA ASN A 140 -0.10 -10.90 -33.81
C ASN A 140 -1.06 -11.23 -32.66
N GLN A 141 -0.58 -11.65 -31.49
CA GLN A 141 -1.45 -11.62 -30.30
C GLN A 141 -1.81 -10.16 -29.96
N PRO A 142 -3.07 -9.86 -29.58
CA PRO A 142 -3.48 -8.50 -29.28
C PRO A 142 -2.82 -7.96 -28.00
N ILE A 143 -2.41 -8.83 -27.08
CA ILE A 143 -1.63 -8.49 -25.88
C ILE A 143 -0.60 -9.59 -25.64
N VAL A 144 0.53 -9.20 -25.07
CA VAL A 144 1.53 -10.08 -24.45
C VAL A 144 1.70 -9.65 -22.99
N GLY A 145 2.89 -9.75 -22.40
CA GLY A 145 3.20 -9.15 -21.10
C GLY A 145 2.46 -9.80 -19.93
N ASN A 146 2.50 -9.11 -18.80
CA ASN A 146 1.81 -9.53 -17.58
C ASN A 146 0.34 -9.83 -17.84
N PHE A 147 -0.38 -9.01 -18.59
CA PHE A 147 -1.81 -9.18 -18.86
C PHE A 147 -2.12 -10.47 -19.60
N ASN A 148 -1.34 -10.85 -20.63
CA ASN A 148 -1.52 -12.16 -21.27
C ASN A 148 -1.25 -13.29 -20.27
N GLN A 149 -0.20 -13.18 -19.47
CA GLN A 149 0.14 -14.22 -18.49
C GLN A 149 -0.89 -14.33 -17.35
N LEU A 150 -1.50 -13.23 -16.90
CA LEU A 150 -2.60 -13.23 -15.93
C LEU A 150 -3.86 -13.90 -16.52
N LYS A 151 -4.12 -13.73 -17.82
CA LYS A 151 -5.19 -14.45 -18.52
C LYS A 151 -4.94 -15.97 -18.51
N GLU A 152 -3.71 -16.39 -18.77
CA GLU A 152 -3.31 -17.80 -18.67
C GLU A 152 -3.43 -18.33 -17.24
N LEU A 153 -3.02 -17.53 -16.25
CA LEU A 153 -3.12 -17.87 -14.84
C LEU A 153 -4.59 -18.08 -14.42
N LYS A 154 -5.51 -17.21 -14.84
CA LYS A 154 -6.95 -17.38 -14.57
C LYS A 154 -7.54 -18.62 -15.24
N ALA A 155 -7.06 -18.97 -16.44
CA ALA A 155 -7.49 -20.21 -17.08
C ALA A 155 -7.08 -21.45 -16.27
N LYS A 156 -5.92 -21.40 -15.59
CA LYS A 156 -5.44 -22.46 -14.70
C LYS A 156 -6.10 -22.42 -13.31
N TYR A 157 -6.40 -21.23 -12.80
CA TYR A 157 -6.97 -20.98 -11.47
C TYR A 157 -8.26 -20.17 -11.57
N PRO A 158 -9.40 -20.78 -11.96
CA PRO A 158 -10.64 -20.06 -12.25
C PRO A 158 -11.30 -19.38 -11.04
N ASN A 159 -10.88 -19.75 -9.82
CA ASN A 159 -11.37 -19.14 -8.58
C ASN A 159 -10.58 -17.90 -8.17
N LEU A 160 -9.34 -17.73 -8.66
CA LEU A 160 -8.52 -16.56 -8.37
C LEU A 160 -9.17 -15.31 -8.98
N LYS A 161 -9.34 -14.28 -8.17
CA LYS A 161 -9.77 -12.95 -8.62
C LYS A 161 -8.55 -12.07 -8.82
N ILE A 162 -8.55 -11.28 -9.88
CA ILE A 162 -7.46 -10.35 -10.17
C ILE A 162 -8.05 -8.94 -10.21
N LEU A 163 -7.59 -8.05 -9.33
CA LEU A 163 -8.02 -6.66 -9.30
C LEU A 163 -6.92 -5.77 -9.84
N VAL A 164 -7.31 -4.68 -10.49
CA VAL A 164 -6.39 -3.59 -10.81
C VAL A 164 -6.27 -2.71 -9.58
N SER A 165 -5.06 -2.54 -9.04
CA SER A 165 -4.81 -1.57 -7.97
C SER A 165 -4.42 -0.23 -8.56
N LEU A 166 -5.25 0.79 -8.31
CA LEU A 166 -4.99 2.17 -8.72
C LEU A 166 -4.26 2.88 -7.59
N GLY A 167 -3.10 3.48 -7.89
CA GLY A 167 -2.36 4.31 -6.94
C GLY A 167 -1.14 3.63 -6.32
N GLY A 168 -1.16 3.45 -5.01
CA GLY A 168 0.03 3.21 -4.19
C GLY A 168 0.78 4.50 -3.91
N TRP A 169 1.88 4.38 -3.17
CA TRP A 169 2.68 5.49 -2.65
C TRP A 169 2.94 6.61 -3.68
N THR A 170 3.55 6.28 -4.82
CA THR A 170 4.02 7.27 -5.81
C THR A 170 2.93 7.73 -6.80
N TYR A 171 1.88 6.93 -7.06
CA TYR A 171 0.85 7.25 -8.08
C TYR A 171 -0.42 7.87 -7.48
N SER A 172 -0.42 8.18 -6.19
CA SER A 172 -1.59 8.73 -5.50
C SER A 172 -1.87 10.22 -5.76
N LYS A 173 -1.00 10.92 -6.49
CA LYS A 173 -1.02 12.39 -6.57
C LYS A 173 -2.33 13.01 -7.05
N TYR A 174 -2.95 12.42 -8.07
CA TYR A 174 -4.11 13.02 -8.76
C TYR A 174 -5.47 12.51 -8.29
N PHE A 175 -5.52 11.70 -7.21
CA PHE A 175 -6.80 11.25 -6.67
C PHE A 175 -7.65 12.42 -6.17
N SER A 176 -7.07 13.40 -5.47
CA SER A 176 -7.83 14.55 -4.95
C SER A 176 -8.53 15.31 -6.09
N ASP A 177 -7.84 15.54 -7.21
CA ASP A 177 -8.43 16.21 -8.38
C ASP A 177 -9.53 15.36 -9.04
N ALA A 178 -9.28 14.07 -9.22
CA ALA A 178 -10.24 13.16 -9.84
C ALA A 178 -11.49 12.97 -8.96
N ALA A 179 -11.33 12.96 -7.64
CA ALA A 179 -12.40 12.77 -6.68
C ALA A 179 -13.26 14.04 -6.47
N ALA A 180 -12.73 15.24 -6.73
CA ALA A 180 -13.30 16.52 -6.29
C ALA A 180 -14.72 16.83 -6.78
N THR A 181 -15.15 16.31 -7.94
CA THR A 181 -16.47 16.62 -8.51
C THR A 181 -17.18 15.37 -9.01
N ASP A 182 -18.51 15.42 -9.07
CA ASP A 182 -19.32 14.34 -9.66
C ASP A 182 -18.88 14.01 -11.10
N ALA A 183 -18.62 15.05 -11.90
CA ALA A 183 -18.19 14.88 -13.29
C ALA A 183 -16.79 14.25 -13.40
N SER A 184 -15.83 14.67 -12.58
CA SER A 184 -14.47 14.11 -12.59
C SER A 184 -14.45 12.66 -12.06
N ARG A 185 -15.24 12.35 -11.03
CA ARG A 185 -15.37 10.98 -10.50
C ARG A 185 -15.92 10.03 -11.56
N LYS A 186 -17.04 10.36 -12.19
CA LYS A 186 -17.62 9.57 -13.28
C LYS A 186 -16.64 9.42 -14.43
N LYS A 187 -15.93 10.49 -14.79
CA LYS A 187 -14.91 10.45 -15.84
C LYS A 187 -13.81 9.44 -15.52
N LEU A 188 -13.26 9.48 -14.30
CA LEU A 188 -12.25 8.53 -13.84
C LEU A 188 -12.81 7.10 -13.87
N VAL A 189 -13.89 6.84 -13.14
CA VAL A 189 -14.46 5.49 -12.97
C VAL A 189 -14.84 4.86 -14.31
N SER A 190 -15.58 5.58 -15.14
CA SER A 190 -15.98 5.11 -16.47
C SER A 190 -14.76 4.79 -17.35
N SER A 191 -13.69 5.59 -17.29
CA SER A 191 -12.47 5.35 -18.06
C SER A 191 -11.73 4.09 -17.60
N CYS A 192 -11.65 3.86 -16.29
CA CYS A 192 -11.01 2.68 -15.71
C CYS A 192 -11.79 1.41 -16.07
N ILE A 193 -13.13 1.43 -15.95
CA ILE A 193 -13.98 0.30 -16.34
C ILE A 193 -13.86 0.03 -17.85
N ASP A 194 -13.79 1.06 -18.69
CA ASP A 194 -13.62 0.88 -20.13
C ASP A 194 -12.26 0.21 -20.47
N MET A 195 -11.19 0.70 -19.86
CA MET A 195 -9.84 0.22 -20.12
C MET A 195 -9.64 -1.20 -19.60
N PHE A 196 -9.88 -1.43 -18.31
CA PHE A 196 -9.46 -2.67 -17.65
C PHE A 196 -10.56 -3.72 -17.56
N ILE A 197 -11.82 -3.34 -17.32
CA ILE A 197 -12.92 -4.32 -17.21
C ILE A 197 -13.43 -4.73 -18.59
N LYS A 198 -13.72 -3.76 -19.47
CA LYS A 198 -14.07 -4.05 -20.88
C LYS A 198 -12.85 -4.43 -21.71
N GLY A 199 -11.64 -4.15 -21.22
CA GLY A 199 -10.39 -4.56 -21.85
C GLY A 199 -9.99 -3.72 -23.06
N ASN A 200 -10.46 -2.47 -23.16
CA ASN A 200 -10.14 -1.57 -24.27
C ASN A 200 -8.80 -0.86 -24.05
N LEU A 201 -7.71 -1.62 -24.08
CA LEU A 201 -6.37 -1.05 -23.92
C LEU A 201 -6.02 -0.12 -25.09
N PRO A 202 -5.29 0.99 -24.85
CA PRO A 202 -4.74 1.82 -25.91
C PRO A 202 -3.87 1.01 -26.88
N GLN A 203 -3.92 1.35 -28.17
CA GLN A 203 -3.03 0.72 -29.14
C GLN A 203 -1.63 1.34 -29.05
N GLN A 204 -0.67 0.59 -28.53
CA GLN A 204 0.72 0.99 -28.34
C GLN A 204 1.66 -0.17 -28.69
N GLY A 205 2.79 0.11 -29.33
CA GLY A 205 3.79 -0.92 -29.64
C GLY A 205 3.32 -2.06 -30.57
N GLY A 206 2.15 -1.93 -31.22
CA GLY A 206 1.52 -3.00 -32.01
C GLY A 206 0.56 -3.90 -31.22
N TYR A 207 0.35 -3.61 -29.93
CA TYR A 207 -0.54 -4.34 -29.02
C TYR A 207 -1.69 -3.44 -28.54
N GLY A 208 -2.65 -4.02 -27.83
CA GLY A 208 -3.86 -3.39 -27.32
C GLY A 208 -5.04 -3.42 -28.31
N GLY A 209 -6.00 -2.55 -28.08
CA GLY A 209 -7.25 -2.45 -28.86
C GLY A 209 -8.48 -2.95 -28.11
N THR A 210 -9.63 -2.79 -28.75
CA THR A 210 -10.96 -3.08 -28.17
C THR A 210 -11.06 -4.52 -27.67
N GLY A 211 -11.40 -4.68 -26.39
CA GLY A 211 -11.59 -5.99 -25.75
C GLY A 211 -10.35 -6.87 -25.64
N SER A 212 -9.16 -6.33 -25.92
CA SER A 212 -7.91 -7.08 -25.94
C SER A 212 -7.56 -7.69 -24.56
N ALA A 213 -7.88 -6.99 -23.47
CA ALA A 213 -7.71 -7.44 -22.09
C ALA A 213 -9.00 -7.93 -21.41
N ALA A 214 -10.09 -8.10 -22.15
CA ALA A 214 -11.39 -8.44 -21.57
C ALA A 214 -11.33 -9.78 -20.80
N GLY A 215 -11.90 -9.80 -19.60
CA GLY A 215 -11.99 -11.00 -18.75
C GLY A 215 -10.78 -11.26 -17.85
N ILE A 216 -9.71 -10.45 -17.94
CA ILE A 216 -8.55 -10.54 -17.04
C ILE A 216 -8.94 -10.05 -15.64
N PHE A 217 -9.51 -8.85 -15.53
CA PHE A 217 -9.76 -8.24 -14.23
C PHE A 217 -11.18 -8.51 -13.72
N ASP A 218 -11.30 -8.67 -12.41
CA ASP A 218 -12.53 -8.96 -11.66
C ASP A 218 -12.99 -7.77 -10.80
N GLY A 219 -12.34 -6.62 -10.93
CA GLY A 219 -12.68 -5.41 -10.17
C GLY A 219 -11.49 -4.48 -9.97
N PHE A 220 -11.61 -3.60 -8.98
CA PHE A 220 -10.59 -2.61 -8.64
C PHE A 220 -10.23 -2.64 -7.16
N ASP A 221 -8.97 -2.35 -6.88
CA ASP A 221 -8.45 -1.98 -5.58
C ASP A 221 -8.06 -0.50 -5.63
N ILE A 222 -8.50 0.31 -4.66
CA ILE A 222 -8.20 1.74 -4.60
C ILE A 222 -7.17 1.99 -3.51
N ASP A 223 -5.94 2.30 -3.91
CA ASP A 223 -4.82 2.58 -3.03
C ASP A 223 -4.44 4.06 -3.09
N TRP A 224 -5.28 4.92 -2.50
CA TRP A 224 -5.00 6.36 -2.38
C TRP A 224 -4.30 6.63 -1.07
N GLU A 225 -3.04 7.07 -1.16
CA GLU A 225 -2.17 7.41 -0.03
C GLU A 225 -1.90 8.94 0.05
N TYR A 226 -2.66 9.75 0.80
CA TYR A 226 -3.90 9.42 1.52
C TYR A 226 -4.93 10.55 1.38
N PRO A 227 -6.24 10.27 1.37
CA PRO A 227 -7.29 11.29 1.33
C PRO A 227 -7.09 12.34 2.42
N GLY A 228 -7.04 13.62 2.04
CA GLY A 228 -7.04 14.76 2.95
C GLY A 228 -5.79 14.90 3.83
N SER A 229 -4.73 14.17 3.53
CA SER A 229 -3.51 14.14 4.33
C SER A 229 -2.29 14.58 3.54
N ALA A 230 -1.43 15.36 4.19
CA ALA A 230 -0.08 15.65 3.71
C ALA A 230 0.91 14.50 3.96
N GLY A 231 0.47 13.42 4.62
CA GLY A 231 1.29 12.28 5.02
C GLY A 231 1.42 11.18 3.97
N GLY A 232 1.13 11.47 2.69
CA GLY A 232 1.44 10.61 1.55
C GLY A 232 2.77 10.99 0.90
N HIS A 233 3.05 10.43 -0.28
CA HIS A 233 4.22 10.80 -1.07
C HIS A 233 4.26 12.32 -1.35
N VAL A 234 5.47 12.89 -1.39
CA VAL A 234 5.67 14.31 -1.62
C VAL A 234 5.02 14.73 -2.94
N GLY A 235 4.40 15.90 -2.96
CA GLY A 235 3.71 16.42 -4.15
C GLY A 235 2.30 15.88 -4.37
N ASN A 236 1.83 14.89 -3.60
CA ASN A 236 0.44 14.46 -3.66
C ASN A 236 -0.50 15.64 -3.43
N HIS A 237 -1.54 15.76 -4.25
CA HIS A 237 -2.59 16.74 -4.02
C HIS A 237 -3.51 16.21 -2.92
N TYR A 238 -3.92 17.10 -2.02
CA TYR A 238 -4.85 16.76 -0.95
C TYR A 238 -5.71 17.97 -0.59
N SER A 239 -6.92 17.70 -0.11
CA SER A 239 -7.91 18.67 0.29
C SER A 239 -8.71 18.16 1.49
N ALA A 240 -9.19 19.07 2.35
CA ALA A 240 -10.13 18.68 3.40
C ALA A 240 -11.44 18.09 2.83
N ALA A 241 -11.77 18.40 1.57
CA ALA A 241 -12.92 17.83 0.86
C ALA A 241 -12.76 16.34 0.56
N ASP A 242 -11.52 15.84 0.47
CA ASP A 242 -11.19 14.43 0.17
C ASP A 242 -11.89 13.46 1.13
N LYS A 243 -12.17 13.86 2.37
CA LYS A 243 -12.95 13.05 3.32
C LYS A 243 -14.30 12.62 2.76
N ALA A 244 -15.03 13.56 2.18
CA ALA A 244 -16.33 13.28 1.55
C ALA A 244 -16.14 12.75 0.12
N ASP A 245 -15.16 13.29 -0.61
CA ASP A 245 -14.94 12.96 -2.02
C ASP A 245 -14.42 11.53 -2.22
N TYR A 246 -13.58 11.01 -1.32
CA TYR A 246 -13.16 9.60 -1.33
C TYR A 246 -14.36 8.66 -1.14
N THR A 247 -15.26 8.98 -0.21
CA THR A 247 -16.49 8.20 -0.01
C THR A 247 -17.37 8.24 -1.27
N ALA A 248 -17.49 9.40 -1.91
CA ALA A 248 -18.23 9.56 -3.15
C ALA A 248 -17.56 8.82 -4.34
N LEU A 249 -16.23 8.76 -4.37
CA LEU A 249 -15.47 8.02 -5.38
C LEU A 249 -15.71 6.51 -5.25
N LEU A 250 -15.64 5.96 -4.04
CA LEU A 250 -15.95 4.55 -3.80
C LEU A 250 -17.41 4.22 -4.14
N ALA A 251 -18.34 5.12 -3.85
CA ALA A 251 -19.75 4.98 -4.24
C ALA A 251 -19.92 4.94 -5.78
N GLU A 252 -19.19 5.78 -6.51
CA GLU A 252 -19.22 5.80 -7.98
C GLU A 252 -18.66 4.50 -8.57
N PHE A 253 -17.48 4.04 -8.09
CA PHE A 253 -16.93 2.73 -8.49
C PHE A 253 -17.93 1.61 -8.26
N ARG A 254 -18.53 1.52 -7.06
CA ARG A 254 -19.51 0.48 -6.75
C ARG A 254 -20.71 0.52 -7.69
N SER A 255 -21.25 1.72 -7.93
CA SER A 255 -22.40 1.94 -8.81
C SER A 255 -22.13 1.48 -10.25
N GLU A 256 -21.02 1.91 -10.84
CA GLU A 256 -20.70 1.53 -12.22
C GLU A 256 -20.31 0.05 -12.35
N LEU A 257 -19.62 -0.52 -11.36
CA LEU A 257 -19.30 -1.96 -11.31
C LEU A 257 -20.57 -2.82 -11.19
N ASP A 258 -21.55 -2.41 -10.38
CA ASP A 258 -22.84 -3.09 -10.26
C ASP A 258 -23.65 -3.01 -11.56
N ALA A 259 -23.66 -1.84 -12.20
CA ALA A 259 -24.32 -1.65 -13.49
C ALA A 259 -23.68 -2.53 -14.58
N TYR A 260 -22.35 -2.58 -14.64
CA TYR A 260 -21.62 -3.46 -15.53
C TYR A 260 -21.94 -4.93 -15.23
N GLY A 261 -21.87 -5.35 -13.97
CA GLY A 261 -22.16 -6.71 -13.54
C GLY A 261 -23.58 -7.17 -13.90
N ALA A 262 -24.58 -6.31 -13.64
CA ALA A 262 -25.98 -6.56 -13.99
C ALA A 262 -26.17 -6.72 -15.51
N ALA A 263 -25.50 -5.90 -16.32
CA ALA A 263 -25.54 -6.00 -17.77
C ALA A 263 -24.79 -7.21 -18.34
N ASN A 264 -23.87 -7.81 -17.57
CA ASN A 264 -22.98 -8.88 -18.01
C ASN A 264 -23.19 -10.16 -17.19
N GLY A 265 -24.43 -10.63 -17.12
CA GLY A 265 -24.78 -11.93 -16.55
C GLY A 265 -24.89 -11.95 -15.02
N GLY A 266 -25.05 -10.79 -14.38
CA GLY A 266 -25.22 -10.68 -12.93
C GLY A 266 -23.93 -10.96 -12.15
N LYS A 267 -22.77 -10.79 -12.78
CA LYS A 267 -21.47 -11.02 -12.14
C LYS A 267 -21.19 -9.91 -11.13
N HIS A 268 -20.94 -10.26 -9.88
CA HIS A 268 -20.42 -9.30 -8.89
C HIS A 268 -18.96 -9.00 -9.19
N MET A 269 -18.66 -7.72 -9.44
CA MET A 269 -17.29 -7.23 -9.61
C MET A 269 -16.79 -6.68 -8.28
N LEU A 270 -15.56 -7.01 -7.91
CA LEU A 270 -15.03 -6.65 -6.59
C LEU A 270 -14.59 -5.18 -6.54
N LEU A 271 -14.77 -4.57 -5.37
CA LEU A 271 -14.17 -3.29 -5.04
C LEU A 271 -13.46 -3.41 -3.68
N THR A 272 -12.15 -3.22 -3.67
CA THR A 272 -11.35 -3.18 -2.43
C THR A 272 -10.62 -1.85 -2.31
N ALA A 273 -10.03 -1.60 -1.16
CA ALA A 273 -9.15 -0.45 -0.97
C ALA A 273 -8.04 -0.77 0.02
N ALA A 274 -6.84 -0.28 -0.25
CA ALA A 274 -5.78 -0.18 0.75
C ALA A 274 -6.03 1.04 1.63
N LEU A 275 -5.95 0.85 2.95
CA LEU A 275 -6.35 1.84 3.94
C LEU A 275 -5.23 2.10 4.96
N PRO A 276 -5.06 3.35 5.43
CA PRO A 276 -3.99 3.71 6.35
C PRO A 276 -4.17 3.07 7.73
N SER A 277 -3.04 2.87 8.42
CA SER A 277 -3.01 2.45 9.82
C SER A 277 -2.88 3.60 10.82
N GLY A 278 -2.46 4.79 10.37
CA GLY A 278 -2.28 5.93 11.25
C GLY A 278 -3.58 6.66 11.56
N GLN A 279 -3.90 6.87 12.84
CA GLN A 279 -5.12 7.58 13.27
C GLN A 279 -5.23 9.00 12.67
N ASP A 280 -4.09 9.66 12.46
CA ASP A 280 -3.98 10.97 11.78
C ASP A 280 -4.51 10.93 10.33
N LYS A 281 -4.30 9.81 9.63
CA LYS A 281 -4.77 9.56 8.27
C LYS A 281 -6.19 9.01 8.25
N ILE A 282 -6.52 8.07 9.16
CA ILE A 282 -7.87 7.50 9.29
C ILE A 282 -8.89 8.59 9.63
N ALA A 283 -8.52 9.59 10.43
CA ALA A 283 -9.35 10.74 10.76
C ALA A 283 -9.82 11.54 9.53
N ASN A 284 -9.17 11.37 8.37
CA ASN A 284 -9.58 12.01 7.12
C ASN A 284 -10.53 11.16 6.26
N ILE A 285 -11.00 10.01 6.74
CA ILE A 285 -11.87 9.09 6.00
C ILE A 285 -13.19 8.89 6.76
N GLN A 286 -14.31 8.74 6.04
CA GLN A 286 -15.62 8.40 6.63
C GLN A 286 -15.72 6.89 6.87
N THR A 287 -14.99 6.42 7.88
CA THR A 287 -14.86 5.01 8.29
C THR A 287 -16.21 4.29 8.47
N ASP A 288 -17.24 5.01 8.93
CA ASP A 288 -18.60 4.54 9.14
C ASP A 288 -19.46 4.44 7.86
N LYS A 289 -18.96 4.93 6.73
CA LYS A 289 -19.68 4.97 5.46
C LYS A 289 -19.07 4.11 4.36
N ILE A 290 -17.74 4.11 4.23
CA ILE A 290 -17.10 3.48 3.06
C ILE A 290 -17.28 1.96 3.02
N GLY A 291 -17.44 1.32 4.19
CA GLY A 291 -17.57 -0.13 4.30
C GLY A 291 -18.77 -0.72 3.56
N GLN A 292 -19.78 0.08 3.19
CA GLN A 292 -20.91 -0.42 2.38
C GLN A 292 -20.56 -0.64 0.91
N TYR A 293 -19.51 0.02 0.39
CA TYR A 293 -19.10 -0.06 -1.00
C TYR A 293 -18.02 -1.11 -1.23
N LEU A 294 -17.21 -1.38 -0.22
CA LEU A 294 -16.08 -2.29 -0.30
C LEU A 294 -16.48 -3.75 -0.03
N ASP A 295 -15.89 -4.67 -0.78
CA ASP A 295 -15.87 -6.10 -0.49
C ASP A 295 -14.86 -6.40 0.61
N TYR A 296 -13.65 -5.85 0.48
CA TYR A 296 -12.59 -5.89 1.50
C TYR A 296 -11.92 -4.52 1.69
N ALA A 297 -11.58 -4.23 2.92
CA ALA A 297 -10.84 -3.07 3.39
C ALA A 297 -9.46 -3.55 3.87
N ASN A 298 -8.44 -3.34 3.04
CA ASN A 298 -7.09 -3.84 3.25
C ASN A 298 -6.28 -2.85 4.09
N VAL A 299 -6.26 -3.02 5.41
CA VAL A 299 -5.57 -2.07 6.30
C VAL A 299 -4.07 -2.36 6.29
N MET A 300 -3.27 -1.38 5.87
CA MET A 300 -1.81 -1.48 5.73
C MET A 300 -1.12 -1.41 7.10
N THR A 301 -1.28 -2.45 7.92
CA THR A 301 -0.80 -2.54 9.32
C THR A 301 0.71 -2.80 9.42
N TYR A 302 1.47 -1.98 8.70
CA TYR A 302 2.93 -1.96 8.61
C TYR A 302 3.40 -0.52 8.33
N ASP A 303 4.70 -0.33 8.12
CA ASP A 303 5.32 0.98 7.86
C ASP A 303 5.15 2.05 8.95
N MET A 304 4.92 1.61 10.19
CA MET A 304 4.77 2.52 11.33
C MET A 304 6.10 3.18 11.74
N HIS A 305 7.22 2.50 11.47
CA HIS A 305 8.58 2.96 11.72
C HIS A 305 9.54 2.45 10.64
N GLY A 306 10.57 3.23 10.30
CA GLY A 306 11.45 2.88 9.18
C GLY A 306 12.63 3.81 8.96
N GLY A 307 13.37 3.59 7.87
CA GLY A 307 14.56 4.38 7.51
C GLY A 307 14.31 5.88 7.31
N PHE A 308 13.05 6.31 7.18
CA PHE A 308 12.65 7.73 7.23
C PHE A 308 12.91 8.37 8.62
N GLU A 309 13.00 7.58 9.68
CA GLU A 309 13.57 7.95 10.98
C GLU A 309 15.10 7.72 10.93
N ALA A 310 15.81 8.55 10.16
CA ALA A 310 17.18 8.25 9.73
C ALA A 310 18.16 7.96 10.88
N THR A 311 18.04 8.67 12.02
CA THR A 311 18.90 8.50 13.20
C THR A 311 18.25 7.64 14.30
N GLY A 312 17.16 6.95 13.96
CA GLY A 312 16.31 6.28 14.92
C GLY A 312 15.50 7.24 15.80
N PRO A 313 15.00 6.78 16.95
CA PRO A 313 15.24 5.45 17.52
C PRO A 313 14.73 4.33 16.59
N THR A 314 15.48 3.24 16.49
CA THR A 314 15.02 2.01 15.85
C THR A 314 13.74 1.53 16.52
N ASN A 315 12.79 1.06 15.74
CA ASN A 315 11.49 0.67 16.24
C ASN A 315 10.88 -0.38 15.29
N GLU A 316 9.77 -0.97 15.70
CA GLU A 316 9.10 -2.03 14.97
C GLU A 316 8.23 -1.44 13.87
N GLN A 317 8.28 -1.99 12.66
CA GLN A 317 7.49 -1.42 11.55
C GLN A 317 6.00 -1.79 11.63
N ASP A 318 5.68 -2.86 12.33
CA ASP A 318 4.35 -3.45 12.40
C ASP A 318 3.97 -3.91 13.83
N PRO A 319 4.15 -3.08 14.89
CA PRO A 319 3.77 -3.46 16.26
C PRO A 319 2.31 -3.91 16.32
N LEU A 320 2.05 -5.12 16.83
CA LEU A 320 0.66 -5.58 16.99
C LEU A 320 -0.03 -4.77 18.09
N TYR A 321 0.66 -4.58 19.21
CA TYR A 321 0.23 -3.74 20.34
C TYR A 321 1.25 -2.64 20.64
N GLN A 322 0.80 -1.59 21.33
CA GLN A 322 1.69 -0.55 21.85
C GLN A 322 2.62 -1.10 22.93
N SER A 323 3.90 -0.77 22.87
CA SER A 323 4.85 -1.03 23.94
C SER A 323 4.97 0.21 24.85
N PRO A 324 4.95 0.06 26.19
CA PRO A 324 5.24 1.16 27.12
C PRO A 324 6.69 1.67 27.01
N ASP A 325 7.58 0.87 26.41
CA ASP A 325 8.98 1.22 26.21
C ASP A 325 9.22 1.91 24.85
N ASP A 326 8.20 1.95 23.98
CA ASP A 326 8.26 2.66 22.71
C ASP A 326 8.66 4.13 22.96
N PRO A 327 9.73 4.66 22.35
CA PRO A 327 10.17 6.04 22.53
C PRO A 327 9.46 7.04 21.60
N SER A 328 8.65 6.58 20.64
CA SER A 328 7.96 7.43 19.68
C SER A 328 6.97 8.38 20.36
N SER A 329 6.69 9.50 19.71
CA SER A 329 5.66 10.43 20.21
C SER A 329 4.27 9.88 19.92
N ALA A 330 3.32 10.15 20.83
CA ALA A 330 1.92 9.88 20.55
C ALA A 330 1.47 10.65 19.29
N VAL A 331 0.58 10.01 18.53
CA VAL A 331 -0.05 10.60 17.35
C VAL A 331 -1.02 11.66 17.85
N ALA A 332 -0.80 12.91 17.43
CA ALA A 332 -1.72 14.00 17.75
C ALA A 332 -3.07 13.82 17.03
N PRO A 333 -4.20 14.30 17.60
CA PRO A 333 -4.31 15.01 18.87
C PRO A 333 -4.46 14.09 20.10
N GLY A 334 -4.49 12.77 19.91
CA GLY A 334 -4.68 11.80 20.98
C GLY A 334 -3.42 11.47 21.78
N THR A 335 -3.47 10.34 22.47
CA THR A 335 -2.39 9.85 23.35
C THR A 335 -1.83 8.50 22.90
N GLU A 336 -2.35 7.94 21.81
CA GLU A 336 -1.95 6.64 21.30
C GLU A 336 -0.82 6.76 20.29
N LYS A 337 -0.05 5.68 20.16
CA LYS A 337 0.99 5.50 19.14
C LYS A 337 0.47 4.65 17.99
N TYR A 338 1.26 4.53 16.93
CA TYR A 338 0.92 3.59 15.87
C TYR A 338 1.04 2.15 16.40
N SER A 339 -0.03 1.38 16.22
CA SER A 339 -0.04 -0.07 16.40
C SER A 339 -1.16 -0.66 15.56
N THR A 340 -1.04 -1.93 15.21
CA THR A 340 -2.05 -2.68 14.48
C THR A 340 -3.37 -2.69 15.23
N ASP A 341 -3.34 -2.90 16.55
CA ASP A 341 -4.54 -2.90 17.40
C ASP A 341 -5.28 -1.55 17.37
N ASN A 342 -4.57 -0.43 17.50
CA ASN A 342 -5.21 0.88 17.45
C ASN A 342 -5.81 1.17 16.07
N ALA A 343 -5.07 0.85 14.99
CA ALA A 343 -5.55 1.01 13.63
C ALA A 343 -6.86 0.23 13.39
N LEU A 344 -6.87 -1.04 13.77
CA LEU A 344 -8.03 -1.92 13.57
C LEU A 344 -9.21 -1.54 14.46
N LYS A 345 -8.98 -1.06 15.69
CA LYS A 345 -10.03 -0.48 16.54
C LYS A 345 -10.61 0.79 15.92
N ALA A 346 -9.78 1.69 15.40
CA ALA A 346 -10.26 2.89 14.72
C ALA A 346 -11.13 2.54 13.50
N TRP A 347 -10.76 1.51 12.73
CA TRP A 347 -11.54 1.06 11.57
C TRP A 347 -12.82 0.28 11.92
N THR A 348 -12.85 -0.44 13.05
CA THR A 348 -14.00 -1.27 13.46
C THR A 348 -14.99 -0.52 14.36
N GLN A 349 -14.49 0.35 15.22
CA GLN A 349 -15.26 1.00 16.30
C GLN A 349 -15.29 2.52 16.18
N GLY A 350 -14.32 3.11 15.49
CA GLY A 350 -14.02 4.53 15.56
C GLY A 350 -13.11 4.88 16.73
N ASP A 351 -12.75 6.15 16.82
CA ASP A 351 -11.89 6.69 17.87
C ASP A 351 -12.20 8.18 18.09
N SER A 352 -12.87 8.46 19.20
CA SER A 352 -13.29 9.81 19.55
C SER A 352 -12.13 10.75 19.88
N ALA A 353 -10.96 10.25 20.30
CA ALA A 353 -9.81 11.08 20.59
C ALA A 353 -9.24 11.71 19.31
N TYR A 354 -9.44 11.06 18.16
CA TYR A 354 -9.00 11.52 16.85
C TYR A 354 -10.15 12.03 15.97
N GLY A 355 -11.38 12.11 16.51
CA GLY A 355 -12.55 12.56 15.76
C GLY A 355 -13.05 11.56 14.71
N ILE A 356 -12.77 10.27 14.90
CA ILE A 356 -13.23 9.17 14.05
C ILE A 356 -14.57 8.66 14.63
N PRO A 357 -15.71 8.92 13.97
CA PRO A 357 -17.03 8.81 14.60
C PRO A 357 -17.55 7.37 14.76
N GLY A 358 -17.01 6.41 14.03
CA GLY A 358 -17.45 5.02 14.01
C GLY A 358 -16.56 4.17 13.11
N GLY A 359 -16.97 2.94 12.80
CA GLY A 359 -16.22 2.03 11.96
C GLY A 359 -17.12 1.15 11.09
N MET A 360 -16.53 0.15 10.46
CA MET A 360 -17.20 -0.81 9.57
C MET A 360 -17.15 -2.24 10.12
N PRO A 361 -17.94 -3.18 9.59
CA PRO A 361 -17.93 -4.57 10.05
C PRO A 361 -16.54 -5.20 9.96
N ALA A 362 -16.07 -5.78 11.06
CA ALA A 362 -14.75 -6.42 11.16
C ALA A 362 -14.50 -7.47 10.06
N GLY A 363 -15.52 -8.25 9.69
CA GLY A 363 -15.42 -9.26 8.63
C GLY A 363 -15.16 -8.71 7.23
N LYS A 364 -15.21 -7.39 7.02
CA LYS A 364 -14.75 -6.73 5.77
C LYS A 364 -13.30 -6.29 5.82
N ILE A 365 -12.68 -6.23 6.99
CA ILE A 365 -11.32 -5.72 7.16
C ILE A 365 -10.33 -6.88 7.05
N THR A 366 -9.30 -6.73 6.22
CA THR A 366 -8.15 -7.63 6.19
C THR A 366 -6.96 -6.95 6.86
N MET A 367 -6.18 -7.74 7.60
CA MET A 367 -4.96 -7.27 8.26
C MET A 367 -3.77 -7.37 7.30
N GLY A 368 -2.97 -6.31 7.22
CA GLY A 368 -1.77 -6.23 6.38
C GLY A 368 -0.57 -6.98 6.98
N TYR A 369 0.19 -7.66 6.13
CA TYR A 369 1.42 -8.38 6.43
C TYR A 369 2.54 -7.90 5.49
N PRO A 370 3.61 -7.26 6.01
CA PRO A 370 4.75 -6.86 5.18
C PRO A 370 5.63 -8.08 4.88
N LEU A 371 5.92 -8.31 3.61
CA LEU A 371 6.83 -9.36 3.13
C LEU A 371 8.28 -8.85 2.97
N TYR A 372 8.51 -7.60 3.37
CA TYR A 372 9.81 -6.92 3.45
C TYR A 372 10.11 -6.45 4.87
N TYR A 373 11.34 -5.99 5.07
CA TYR A 373 11.89 -5.58 6.35
C TYR A 373 12.38 -4.14 6.27
N ARG A 374 12.16 -3.41 7.35
CA ARG A 374 12.74 -2.08 7.56
C ARG A 374 13.97 -2.17 8.44
N GLY A 375 14.99 -1.36 8.17
CA GLY A 375 16.26 -1.48 8.90
C GLY A 375 17.12 -0.23 9.01
N TRP A 376 18.02 -0.29 9.99
CA TRP A 376 18.96 0.76 10.36
C TRP A 376 20.34 0.17 10.62
N THR A 377 21.40 0.97 10.45
CA THR A 377 22.79 0.55 10.68
C THR A 377 23.52 1.43 11.70
N GLY A 378 24.63 0.91 12.22
CA GLY A 378 25.38 1.53 13.31
C GLY A 378 24.57 1.58 14.61
N VAL A 379 23.72 0.57 14.81
CA VAL A 379 22.81 0.46 15.96
C VAL A 379 23.56 -0.22 17.11
N PRO A 380 23.73 0.43 18.27
CA PRO A 380 24.31 -0.23 19.44
C PRO A 380 23.35 -1.28 19.99
N ALA A 381 23.88 -2.33 20.62
CA ALA A 381 23.04 -3.41 21.15
C ALA A 381 22.08 -2.93 22.26
N GLY A 382 22.51 -1.96 23.08
CA GLY A 382 21.72 -1.50 24.23
C GLY A 382 21.38 -2.66 25.18
N GLY A 383 20.22 -2.58 25.84
CA GLY A 383 19.68 -3.68 26.66
C GLY A 383 18.84 -4.70 25.87
N ASN A 384 18.35 -4.31 24.70
CA ASN A 384 17.32 -5.03 23.94
C ASN A 384 17.75 -5.27 22.49
N HIS A 385 19.03 -5.58 22.27
CA HIS A 385 19.57 -6.03 20.98
C HIS A 385 19.17 -5.09 19.82
N GLY A 386 19.42 -3.80 20.00
CA GLY A 386 19.17 -2.77 19.01
C GLY A 386 17.75 -2.21 18.99
N LEU A 387 16.77 -2.73 19.73
CA LEU A 387 15.44 -2.14 19.83
C LEU A 387 15.46 -0.82 20.63
N TYR A 388 14.80 0.22 20.10
CA TYR A 388 14.71 1.57 20.68
C TYR A 388 16.06 2.27 20.86
N GLN A 389 17.02 1.98 19.98
CA GLN A 389 18.37 2.54 20.02
C GLN A 389 18.57 3.59 18.92
N THR A 390 19.52 4.49 19.10
CA THR A 390 19.93 5.42 18.04
C THR A 390 20.57 4.67 16.88
N ALA A 391 20.44 5.21 15.68
CA ALA A 391 21.10 4.69 14.47
C ALA A 391 22.00 5.76 13.84
N THR A 392 22.95 5.31 13.03
CA THR A 392 23.77 6.21 12.20
C THR A 392 23.13 6.52 10.84
N GLY A 393 22.10 5.75 10.46
CA GLY A 393 21.40 5.87 9.19
C GLY A 393 20.48 4.68 8.93
N PRO A 394 19.67 4.75 7.86
CA PRO A 394 19.02 3.55 7.31
C PRO A 394 20.06 2.49 6.93
N SER A 395 19.67 1.23 6.95
CA SER A 395 20.52 0.14 6.45
C SER A 395 20.87 0.36 4.97
N ALA A 396 22.00 -0.21 4.52
CA ALA A 396 22.39 -0.10 3.12
C ALA A 396 21.35 -0.75 2.19
N ALA A 397 21.15 -0.14 1.01
CA ALA A 397 20.34 -0.74 -0.05
C ALA A 397 20.86 -2.13 -0.41
N ARG A 398 19.95 -3.06 -0.69
CA ARG A 398 20.27 -4.41 -1.16
C ARG A 398 20.22 -4.47 -2.69
N GLY A 399 20.70 -5.58 -3.26
CA GLY A 399 20.90 -5.70 -4.70
C GLY A 399 19.60 -5.70 -5.51
N ILE A 400 18.51 -6.17 -4.92
CA ILE A 400 17.19 -6.26 -5.57
C ILE A 400 16.27 -5.17 -5.02
N SER A 401 16.16 -5.01 -3.69
CA SER A 401 15.28 -3.97 -3.11
C SER A 401 15.73 -2.55 -3.48
N ALA A 402 17.02 -2.36 -3.74
CA ALA A 402 17.66 -1.13 -4.24
C ALA A 402 17.43 0.16 -3.41
N THR A 403 16.70 0.08 -2.29
CA THR A 403 16.35 1.22 -1.44
C THR A 403 16.97 1.06 -0.06
N ALA A 404 17.68 2.11 0.39
CA ALA A 404 18.26 2.13 1.73
C ALA A 404 17.16 2.05 2.80
N GLY A 405 17.40 1.24 3.83
CA GLY A 405 16.44 1.02 4.91
C GLY A 405 15.36 -0.01 4.61
N ILE A 406 15.37 -0.63 3.43
CA ILE A 406 14.42 -1.67 3.00
C ILE A 406 15.18 -2.89 2.49
N ALA A 407 14.77 -4.08 2.93
CA ALA A 407 15.25 -5.33 2.37
C ALA A 407 14.08 -6.30 2.15
N TYR A 408 14.10 -7.00 1.03
CA TYR A 408 13.14 -8.07 0.77
C TYR A 408 13.42 -9.27 1.68
N TYR A 409 12.41 -10.07 2.01
CA TYR A 409 12.59 -11.27 2.83
C TYR A 409 13.70 -12.17 2.28
N LYS A 410 13.73 -12.42 0.97
CA LYS A 410 14.76 -13.24 0.32
C LYS A 410 16.18 -12.70 0.41
N GLU A 411 16.35 -11.39 0.64
CA GLU A 411 17.67 -10.75 0.73
C GLU A 411 18.26 -10.84 2.15
N LEU A 412 17.48 -11.31 3.12
CA LEU A 412 17.88 -11.45 4.51
C LEU A 412 18.08 -12.90 4.95
N SER A 413 18.22 -13.85 4.02
CA SER A 413 18.66 -15.22 4.37
C SER A 413 20.02 -15.16 5.08
N GLY A 414 20.17 -15.94 6.15
CA GLY A 414 21.23 -15.86 7.13
C GLY A 414 20.94 -14.94 8.32
N VAL A 415 19.91 -14.07 8.24
CA VAL A 415 19.49 -13.15 9.32
C VAL A 415 18.10 -13.54 9.83
N VAL A 416 17.09 -13.51 8.96
CA VAL A 416 15.68 -13.74 9.36
C VAL A 416 15.36 -15.22 9.63
N ASP A 417 16.26 -16.12 9.23
CA ASP A 417 16.23 -17.56 9.47
C ASP A 417 17.27 -17.98 10.53
N ASN A 418 18.02 -17.03 11.13
CA ASN A 418 19.00 -17.30 12.17
C ASN A 418 18.41 -17.06 13.58
N PRO A 419 18.20 -18.12 14.40
CA PRO A 419 17.67 -17.95 15.75
C PRO A 419 18.56 -17.13 16.68
N ALA A 420 19.86 -17.00 16.40
CA ALA A 420 20.77 -16.19 17.21
C ALA A 420 20.59 -14.69 16.99
N ASP A 421 20.08 -14.30 15.83
CA ASP A 421 19.85 -12.90 15.46
C ASP A 421 18.37 -12.53 15.58
N THR A 422 17.48 -13.49 15.86
CA THR A 422 16.03 -13.29 15.94
C THR A 422 15.58 -13.02 17.37
N PHE A 423 14.86 -11.91 17.56
CA PHE A 423 14.30 -11.49 18.84
C PHE A 423 12.80 -11.20 18.71
N TYR A 424 12.11 -11.21 19.84
CA TYR A 424 10.66 -11.00 19.92
C TYR A 424 10.32 -10.14 21.12
N ASP A 425 9.66 -8.99 20.92
CA ASP A 425 9.09 -8.21 22.02
C ASP A 425 7.71 -8.77 22.38
N ALA A 426 7.59 -9.31 23.59
CA ALA A 426 6.34 -9.86 24.08
C ALA A 426 5.27 -8.78 24.36
N LYS A 427 5.66 -7.51 24.51
CA LYS A 427 4.71 -6.42 24.78
C LYS A 427 4.00 -5.99 23.50
N SER A 428 4.76 -5.76 22.42
CA SER A 428 4.21 -5.41 21.11
C SER A 428 3.75 -6.61 20.29
N GLN A 429 4.19 -7.82 20.65
CA GLN A 429 4.01 -9.05 19.88
C GLN A 429 4.60 -8.97 18.46
N SER A 430 5.77 -8.35 18.36
CA SER A 430 6.50 -8.16 17.11
C SER A 430 7.92 -8.72 17.18
N ALA A 431 8.45 -9.02 16.01
CA ALA A 431 9.79 -9.55 15.84
C ALA A 431 10.74 -8.48 15.31
N TYR A 432 11.99 -8.64 15.71
CA TYR A 432 13.10 -7.85 15.20
C TYR A 432 14.36 -8.71 15.16
N PHE A 433 15.33 -8.26 14.37
CA PHE A 433 16.52 -9.02 14.06
C PHE A 433 17.73 -8.12 14.21
N TYR A 434 18.79 -8.64 14.84
CA TYR A 434 19.98 -7.84 15.14
C TYR A 434 21.25 -8.65 14.99
N ASP A 435 22.10 -8.24 14.05
CA ASP A 435 23.36 -8.92 13.69
C ASP A 435 24.60 -8.39 14.43
N GLY A 436 24.40 -7.58 15.47
CA GLY A 436 25.46 -6.89 16.21
C GLY A 436 25.77 -5.47 15.73
N SER A 437 25.24 -5.03 14.58
CA SER A 437 25.37 -3.64 14.12
C SER A 437 24.15 -3.11 13.36
N THR A 438 23.38 -3.98 12.72
CA THR A 438 22.20 -3.66 11.91
C THR A 438 20.97 -4.18 12.62
N PHE A 439 19.96 -3.34 12.75
CA PHE A 439 18.64 -3.70 13.26
C PHE A 439 17.68 -3.82 12.08
N TRP A 440 16.91 -4.91 12.04
CA TRP A 440 15.81 -5.12 11.10
C TRP A 440 14.52 -5.41 11.88
N THR A 441 13.38 -5.00 11.34
CA THR A 441 12.06 -5.33 11.87
C THR A 441 11.16 -5.84 10.75
N GLY A 442 10.32 -6.82 11.07
CA GLY A 442 9.40 -7.47 10.14
C GLY A 442 8.84 -8.77 10.72
N LEU A 443 8.34 -9.65 9.85
CA LEU A 443 7.62 -10.85 10.29
C LEU A 443 8.54 -11.99 10.76
N SER A 444 8.05 -12.76 11.72
CA SER A 444 8.57 -14.07 12.13
C SER A 444 7.41 -15.04 12.32
N ASP A 445 7.69 -16.32 12.56
CA ASP A 445 6.66 -17.34 12.78
C ASP A 445 5.80 -17.01 14.00
N ALA A 446 6.41 -16.48 15.06
CA ALA A 446 5.72 -16.07 16.27
C ALA A 446 4.82 -14.84 16.01
N SER A 447 5.33 -13.82 15.31
CA SER A 447 4.58 -12.59 15.05
C SER A 447 3.45 -12.79 14.04
N ILE A 448 3.61 -13.69 13.06
CA ILE A 448 2.55 -14.14 12.15
C ILE A 448 1.44 -14.84 12.94
N THR A 449 1.80 -15.75 13.84
CA THR A 449 0.83 -16.48 14.66
C THR A 449 0.04 -15.53 15.56
N ALA A 450 0.73 -14.58 16.22
CA ALA A 450 0.09 -13.57 17.06
C ALA A 450 -0.92 -12.70 16.28
N ARG A 451 -0.56 -12.27 15.06
CA ARG A 451 -1.45 -11.51 14.17
C ARG A 451 -2.65 -12.32 13.71
N ALA A 452 -2.46 -13.59 13.37
CA ALA A 452 -3.57 -14.46 12.98
C ALA A 452 -4.52 -14.72 14.15
N ASP A 453 -4.01 -15.02 15.35
CA ASP A 453 -4.82 -15.17 16.56
C ASP A 453 -5.61 -13.88 16.87
N TYR A 454 -4.97 -12.70 16.76
CA TYR A 454 -5.66 -11.42 16.88
C TYR A 454 -6.78 -11.28 15.86
N ALA A 455 -6.49 -11.56 14.58
CA ALA A 455 -7.44 -11.41 13.49
C ALA A 455 -8.67 -12.29 13.71
N HIS A 456 -8.46 -13.55 14.09
CA HIS A 456 -9.51 -14.51 14.41
C HIS A 456 -10.32 -14.06 15.63
N CYS A 457 -9.68 -13.64 16.72
CA CYS A 457 -10.40 -13.19 17.91
C CYS A 457 -11.19 -11.90 17.72
N ASN A 458 -10.80 -11.05 16.76
CA ASN A 458 -11.50 -9.82 16.42
C ASN A 458 -12.42 -9.97 15.19
N GLY A 459 -12.64 -11.20 14.71
CA GLY A 459 -13.58 -11.48 13.62
C GLY A 459 -13.22 -10.79 12.30
N LEU A 460 -11.92 -10.61 12.03
CA LEU A 460 -11.45 -9.96 10.80
C LEU A 460 -11.68 -10.86 9.58
N GLY A 461 -11.78 -10.22 8.41
CA GLY A 461 -12.11 -10.84 7.13
C GLY A 461 -10.97 -11.60 6.44
N GLY A 462 -9.73 -11.48 6.91
CA GLY A 462 -8.58 -12.21 6.37
C GLY A 462 -7.26 -11.46 6.43
N SER A 463 -6.38 -11.77 5.49
CA SER A 463 -5.01 -11.26 5.41
C SER A 463 -4.74 -10.63 4.05
N MET A 464 -4.08 -9.48 4.06
CA MET A 464 -3.50 -8.82 2.89
C MET A 464 -1.97 -8.82 3.01
N MET A 465 -1.25 -9.07 1.92
CA MET A 465 0.20 -9.23 1.89
C MET A 465 0.87 -8.31 0.85
N TYR A 466 1.87 -7.55 1.28
CA TYR A 466 2.66 -6.66 0.41
C TYR A 466 4.17 -6.92 0.54
N SER A 467 4.89 -7.32 -0.52
CA SER A 467 4.32 -7.88 -1.75
C SER A 467 5.06 -9.12 -2.24
N LEU A 468 4.43 -9.85 -3.17
CA LEU A 468 4.86 -11.21 -3.51
C LEU A 468 6.27 -11.27 -4.11
N LEU A 469 6.74 -10.18 -4.72
CA LEU A 469 8.08 -10.13 -5.31
C LEU A 469 9.20 -10.25 -4.24
N ASP A 470 8.90 -10.01 -2.97
CA ASP A 470 9.88 -9.98 -1.86
C ASP A 470 10.25 -11.38 -1.36
N LEU A 471 9.44 -12.38 -1.72
CA LEU A 471 9.53 -13.74 -1.21
C LEU A 471 10.71 -14.51 -1.80
N ASP A 472 11.12 -15.53 -1.05
CA ASP A 472 11.97 -16.61 -1.53
C ASP A 472 11.18 -17.57 -2.43
N SER A 473 11.87 -18.36 -3.26
CA SER A 473 11.23 -19.31 -4.19
C SER A 473 10.39 -20.41 -3.53
N SER A 474 10.47 -20.60 -2.21
CA SER A 474 9.59 -21.52 -1.46
C SER A 474 8.34 -20.82 -0.92
N ALA A 475 8.16 -19.52 -1.21
CA ALA A 475 7.08 -18.68 -0.72
C ALA A 475 6.89 -18.82 0.80
N THR A 476 7.98 -18.78 1.57
CA THR A 476 8.02 -19.23 2.96
C THR A 476 7.08 -18.41 3.85
N LEU A 477 7.19 -17.08 3.84
CA LEU A 477 6.30 -16.21 4.63
C LEU A 477 4.85 -16.33 4.17
N PHE A 478 4.60 -16.32 2.86
CA PHE A 478 3.26 -16.49 2.30
C PHE A 478 2.60 -17.78 2.80
N ASN A 479 3.31 -18.91 2.76
CA ASN A 479 2.78 -20.20 3.21
C ASN A 479 2.45 -20.20 4.72
N LYS A 480 3.27 -19.54 5.54
CA LYS A 480 3.01 -19.40 6.98
C LYS A 480 1.78 -18.54 7.25
N ILE A 481 1.66 -17.39 6.58
CA ILE A 481 0.50 -16.50 6.70
C ILE A 481 -0.76 -17.23 6.26
N VAL A 482 -0.78 -17.83 5.06
CA VAL A 482 -1.94 -18.59 4.56
C VAL A 482 -2.34 -19.72 5.52
N THR A 483 -1.37 -20.44 6.09
CA THR A 483 -1.66 -21.50 7.08
C THR A 483 -2.32 -20.93 8.33
N ALA A 484 -1.80 -19.81 8.85
CA ALA A 484 -2.35 -19.15 10.02
C ALA A 484 -3.75 -18.54 9.75
N THR A 485 -3.95 -17.91 8.59
CA THR A 485 -5.25 -17.37 8.15
C THR A 485 -6.28 -18.48 8.00
N ASN A 486 -5.91 -19.65 7.45
CA ASN A 486 -6.83 -20.79 7.32
C ASN A 486 -7.17 -21.47 8.65
N GLY A 487 -6.40 -21.18 9.70
CA GLY A 487 -6.63 -21.71 11.04
C GLY A 487 -7.77 -21.02 11.79
N SER A 488 -7.68 -21.09 13.10
CA SER A 488 -8.57 -20.43 14.06
C SER A 488 -7.74 -19.99 15.26
N ALA A 489 -8.22 -19.00 16.01
CA ALA A 489 -7.56 -18.60 17.25
C ALA A 489 -7.43 -19.76 18.25
N SER A 490 -6.29 -19.83 18.92
CA SER A 490 -6.02 -20.80 19.98
C SER A 490 -6.83 -20.55 21.26
N ASP A 491 -7.00 -19.28 21.65
CA ASP A 491 -7.86 -18.81 22.74
C ASP A 491 -8.19 -17.32 22.59
N CYS A 492 -9.46 -16.95 22.68
CA CYS A 492 -9.91 -15.54 22.62
C CYS A 492 -10.28 -14.94 23.99
N SER A 493 -9.96 -15.65 25.08
CA SER A 493 -10.25 -15.22 26.45
C SER A 493 -9.53 -13.93 26.89
N GLY A 494 -8.58 -13.42 26.09
CA GLY A 494 -7.78 -12.23 26.38
C GLY A 494 -8.33 -10.89 25.91
N SER A 495 -9.42 -10.82 25.13
CA SER A 495 -9.84 -9.55 24.50
C SER A 495 -10.62 -8.59 25.43
N SER A 496 -10.70 -8.84 26.73
CA SER A 496 -11.37 -7.96 27.70
C SER A 496 -10.40 -7.34 28.72
N THR A 497 -9.57 -6.40 28.30
CA THR A 497 -9.06 -5.35 29.22
C THR A 497 -9.94 -4.12 29.10
N THR A 498 -11.17 -4.23 29.61
CA THR A 498 -11.96 -3.05 29.98
C THR A 498 -11.44 -2.58 31.34
N GLY A 499 -10.92 -1.37 31.41
CA GLY A 499 -10.58 -0.71 32.67
C GLY A 499 -11.79 -0.64 33.60
N GLY A 500 -11.79 -1.47 34.64
CA GLY A 500 -12.82 -1.48 35.67
C GLY A 500 -12.40 -0.58 36.84
N THR A 501 -12.99 0.60 36.91
CA THR A 501 -13.07 1.43 38.12
C THR A 501 -13.70 0.60 39.25
N SER A 502 -12.95 0.38 40.33
CA SER A 502 -13.44 -0.23 41.56
C SER A 502 -14.51 0.68 42.19
N SER A 503 -15.79 0.33 42.00
CA SER A 503 -16.87 0.83 42.82
C SER A 503 -17.26 -0.26 43.82
N GLY A 504 -16.91 -0.02 45.09
CA GLY A 504 -17.12 -0.96 46.18
C GLY A 504 -18.59 -1.28 46.42
N SER A 505 -18.89 -2.57 46.53
CA SER A 505 -20.10 -3.08 47.17
C SER A 505 -19.69 -3.88 48.40
N THR A 506 -20.06 -3.37 49.56
CA THR A 506 -19.85 -3.96 50.87
C THR A 506 -20.73 -5.21 51.03
N SER A 507 -20.10 -6.37 51.20
CA SER A 507 -20.74 -7.55 51.78
C SER A 507 -20.05 -7.89 53.10
N SER A 508 -20.85 -7.85 54.15
CA SER A 508 -20.55 -8.15 55.54
C SER A 508 -20.12 -9.61 55.74
N GLY A 509 -18.92 -9.81 56.28
CA GLY A 509 -18.41 -11.10 56.76
C GLY A 509 -17.52 -10.89 57.98
N THR A 510 -18.06 -11.20 59.15
CA THR A 510 -17.41 -11.13 60.47
C THR A 510 -16.44 -12.31 60.66
N SER A 511 -15.18 -12.05 61.01
CA SER A 511 -14.48 -12.74 62.12
C SER A 511 -13.12 -12.13 62.45
N SER A 512 -12.89 -11.97 63.76
CA SER A 512 -11.66 -11.72 64.53
C SER A 512 -10.34 -12.05 63.84
N GLY A 513 -9.25 -11.29 63.91
CA GLY A 513 -8.79 -10.31 64.89
C GLY A 513 -7.33 -10.65 65.21
N THR A 514 -6.39 -9.69 65.11
CA THR A 514 -5.23 -9.50 66.02
C THR A 514 -4.51 -8.21 65.58
N THR A 515 -4.29 -7.33 66.56
CA THR A 515 -3.72 -6.00 66.48
C THR A 515 -2.19 -6.05 66.54
N SER A 516 -1.50 -5.20 65.78
CA SER A 516 -0.32 -4.46 66.29
C SER A 516 -0.05 -3.27 65.38
N GLY A 517 -0.12 -2.06 65.95
CA GLY A 517 0.10 -0.81 65.25
C GLY A 517 1.52 -0.28 65.42
N THR A 518 1.90 0.73 64.64
CA THR A 518 2.78 1.81 65.09
C THR A 518 2.51 3.07 64.26
N THR A 519 2.67 4.20 64.94
CA THR A 519 2.15 5.55 64.66
C THR A 519 3.08 6.42 63.81
N ALA A 520 2.45 7.45 63.26
CA ALA A 520 2.90 8.62 62.49
C ALA A 520 4.25 9.29 62.83
N GLY A 521 4.74 10.04 61.83
CA GLY A 521 5.65 11.17 61.97
C GLY A 521 5.62 12.08 60.73
N THR A 522 4.83 13.15 60.80
CA THR A 522 4.86 14.31 59.89
C THR A 522 5.96 15.28 60.33
N THR A 523 6.71 15.87 59.39
CA THR A 523 7.28 17.21 59.54
C THR A 523 7.61 17.84 58.19
N ASP A 524 7.65 19.16 58.21
CA ASP A 524 7.33 20.13 57.17
C ASP A 524 8.58 20.75 56.51
N GLY A 525 8.38 21.44 55.38
CA GLY A 525 9.20 22.58 54.96
C GLY A 525 10.10 22.43 53.74
N GLY A 526 9.84 23.22 52.69
CA GLY A 526 10.85 23.55 51.67
C GLY A 526 10.35 24.04 50.32
N THR A 527 9.88 25.29 50.24
CA THR A 527 9.52 26.01 49.01
C THR A 527 10.75 26.34 48.15
N SER A 528 10.67 26.15 46.83
CA SER A 528 11.35 27.04 45.87
C SER A 528 10.64 27.06 44.51
N THR A 529 10.24 28.28 44.14
CA THR A 529 9.66 28.76 42.88
C THR A 529 10.61 28.61 41.67
N GLY A 530 10.06 28.28 40.50
CA GLY A 530 10.76 28.36 39.21
C GLY A 530 9.77 28.51 38.05
N THR A 531 9.76 29.71 37.49
CA THR A 531 8.79 30.30 36.55
C THR A 531 8.85 29.71 35.12
N SER A 532 7.69 29.65 34.48
CA SER A 532 7.45 29.40 33.06
C SER A 532 7.69 30.62 32.17
N THR A 533 8.30 30.45 31.00
CA THR A 533 8.08 31.33 29.84
C THR A 533 8.43 30.62 28.54
N GLY A 534 7.53 30.74 27.54
CA GLY A 534 7.67 30.13 26.22
C GLY A 534 8.24 31.06 25.14
N THR A 535 8.58 30.39 24.03
CA THR A 535 8.44 30.76 22.60
C THR A 535 9.10 32.04 22.05
N SER A 536 10.01 31.86 21.08
CA SER A 536 9.83 32.39 19.71
C SER A 536 10.88 31.91 18.71
N THR A 537 10.41 31.86 17.47
CA THR A 537 10.92 31.40 16.17
C THR A 537 12.11 32.23 15.64
N GLY A 538 12.95 31.58 14.82
CA GLY A 538 13.95 32.24 13.98
C GLY A 538 14.40 31.35 12.83
N THR A 539 13.83 31.57 11.64
CA THR A 539 14.24 30.99 10.36
C THR A 539 15.53 31.65 9.89
N SER A 540 16.50 30.88 9.42
CA SER A 540 17.60 31.40 8.59
C SER A 540 17.91 30.46 7.44
N THR A 541 17.73 30.99 6.24
CA THR A 541 18.08 30.44 4.93
C THR A 541 19.59 30.46 4.75
N GLY A 542 20.18 29.32 4.36
CA GLY A 542 21.58 29.20 4.00
C GLY A 542 21.75 28.43 2.70
N THR A 543 21.93 29.15 1.60
CA THR A 543 22.37 28.59 0.31
C THR A 543 23.87 28.31 0.39
N SER A 544 24.29 27.10 0.07
CA SER A 544 25.70 26.83 -0.24
C SER A 544 25.81 25.97 -1.50
N THR A 545 26.38 26.57 -2.53
CA THR A 545 26.80 25.96 -3.79
C THR A 545 28.11 25.22 -3.57
N GLY A 546 28.14 23.92 -3.84
CA GLY A 546 29.34 23.08 -3.80
C GLY A 546 29.53 22.34 -5.12
N THR A 547 30.45 22.82 -5.96
CA THR A 547 30.92 22.13 -7.17
C THR A 547 31.86 20.99 -6.77
N SER A 548 31.55 19.75 -7.14
CA SER A 548 32.44 18.59 -6.96
C SER A 548 33.15 18.23 -8.27
N THR A 549 34.48 18.35 -8.27
CA THR A 549 35.37 17.84 -9.30
C THR A 549 35.80 16.42 -8.90
N GLY A 550 35.34 15.41 -9.64
CA GLY A 550 35.72 14.00 -9.43
C GLY A 550 36.94 13.61 -10.27
N THR A 551 38.02 13.20 -9.60
CA THR A 551 39.22 12.60 -10.20
C THR A 551 39.05 11.08 -10.29
N SER A 552 39.25 10.52 -11.48
CA SER A 552 39.19 9.07 -11.76
C SER A 552 40.47 8.35 -11.33
N THR A 553 40.33 7.25 -10.60
CA THR A 553 41.39 6.23 -10.43
C THR A 553 40.91 4.91 -11.03
N GLY A 554 41.62 4.47 -12.07
CA GLY A 554 41.29 3.30 -12.86
C GLY A 554 41.65 1.97 -12.19
N THR A 555 41.03 0.90 -12.68
CA THR A 555 41.49 -0.49 -12.48
C THR A 555 41.40 -1.24 -13.81
N THR A 556 42.41 -2.06 -14.05
CA THR A 556 42.92 -2.57 -15.33
C THR A 556 42.03 -3.61 -16.01
N ALA A 557 41.92 -3.52 -17.34
CA ALA A 557 41.29 -4.49 -18.23
C ALA A 557 42.22 -5.68 -18.55
N GLY A 558 41.64 -6.89 -18.64
CA GLY A 558 42.21 -8.04 -19.33
C GLY A 558 41.88 -7.99 -20.82
N SER A 559 42.89 -8.28 -21.65
CA SER A 559 42.87 -8.19 -23.12
C SER A 559 42.72 -9.56 -23.78
N THR A 560 41.92 -9.65 -24.86
CA THR A 560 42.21 -10.49 -26.03
C THR A 560 41.63 -9.89 -27.33
N THR A 561 42.54 -9.36 -28.16
CA THR A 561 42.70 -9.47 -29.63
C THR A 561 41.53 -9.26 -30.62
N GLY A 562 41.63 -8.17 -31.38
CA GLY A 562 41.88 -8.26 -32.84
C GLY A 562 40.76 -7.83 -33.81
N GLY A 563 40.64 -6.53 -34.09
CA GLY A 563 39.90 -5.99 -35.24
C GLY A 563 40.19 -4.50 -35.43
N THR A 564 40.34 -4.03 -36.66
CA THR A 564 40.55 -2.63 -37.05
C THR A 564 39.30 -1.75 -36.82
N GLY A 565 38.90 -1.57 -35.55
CA GLY A 565 37.84 -0.66 -35.10
C GLY A 565 38.45 0.50 -34.31
N GLY A 566 38.02 1.74 -34.58
CA GLY A 566 38.53 2.93 -33.90
C GLY A 566 38.04 3.00 -32.45
N THR A 567 38.85 3.51 -31.53
CA THR A 567 38.56 3.62 -30.08
C THR A 567 37.12 3.99 -29.74
N CYS A 568 36.40 3.11 -29.02
CA CYS A 568 35.14 3.44 -28.36
C CYS A 568 35.27 4.69 -27.48
N THR A 569 34.45 5.72 -27.76
CA THR A 569 34.38 6.98 -27.01
C THR A 569 33.17 7.07 -26.08
N LEU A 570 32.20 6.15 -26.22
CA LEU A 570 31.04 6.06 -25.33
C LEU A 570 31.39 5.41 -24.00
N ALA A 571 30.66 5.75 -22.95
CA ALA A 571 30.78 5.12 -21.65
C ALA A 571 30.60 3.60 -21.74
N SER A 572 31.41 2.83 -21.01
CA SER A 572 31.29 1.37 -20.99
C SER A 572 29.93 0.96 -20.41
N TRP A 573 29.32 -0.08 -20.97
CA TRP A 573 28.16 -0.72 -20.38
C TRP A 573 28.48 -1.20 -18.96
N SER A 574 27.51 -1.06 -18.07
CA SER A 574 27.55 -1.50 -16.68
C SER A 574 26.28 -2.30 -16.36
N ALA A 575 26.47 -3.46 -15.75
CA ALA A 575 25.37 -4.32 -15.30
C ALA A 575 24.44 -3.63 -14.29
N SER A 576 24.96 -2.68 -13.51
CA SER A 576 24.20 -1.98 -12.47
C SER A 576 23.58 -0.65 -12.93
N ALA A 577 23.81 -0.25 -14.18
CA ALA A 577 23.27 0.99 -14.71
C ALA A 577 21.92 0.74 -15.38
N ILE A 578 20.99 1.67 -15.17
CA ILE A 578 19.72 1.73 -15.89
C ILE A 578 19.96 2.45 -17.21
N TYR A 579 19.43 1.89 -18.29
CA TYR A 579 19.45 2.48 -19.62
C TYR A 579 18.02 2.63 -20.15
N VAL A 580 17.68 3.78 -20.68
CA VAL A 580 16.38 4.06 -21.31
C VAL A 580 16.50 4.13 -22.84
N ASN A 581 15.37 4.18 -23.55
CA ASN A 581 15.37 4.30 -25.01
C ASN A 581 16.28 5.44 -25.48
N GLY A 582 17.25 5.11 -26.33
CA GLY A 582 18.18 6.09 -26.89
C GLY A 582 19.53 6.18 -26.20
N ASP A 583 19.67 5.67 -24.97
CA ASP A 583 20.96 5.63 -24.26
C ASP A 583 21.97 4.78 -25.01
N LYS A 584 23.23 5.23 -25.01
CA LYS A 584 24.30 4.58 -25.76
C LYS A 584 25.50 4.26 -24.89
N VAL A 585 26.05 3.07 -25.10
CA VAL A 585 27.21 2.55 -24.37
C VAL A 585 28.18 1.85 -25.32
N SER A 586 29.42 1.68 -24.87
CA SER A 586 30.36 0.77 -25.50
C SER A 586 30.40 -0.56 -24.75
N TRP A 587 30.37 -1.67 -25.46
CA TRP A 587 30.54 -3.00 -24.88
C TRP A 587 31.13 -3.94 -25.92
N ASN A 588 32.19 -4.65 -25.53
CA ASN A 588 32.85 -5.67 -26.34
C ASN A 588 33.26 -5.20 -27.76
N GLY A 589 33.82 -3.98 -27.88
CA GLY A 589 34.27 -3.41 -29.17
C GLY A 589 33.15 -2.96 -30.10
N HIS A 590 31.96 -2.68 -29.56
CA HIS A 590 30.82 -2.18 -30.31
C HIS A 590 30.13 -1.07 -29.53
N ASN A 591 29.54 -0.12 -30.27
CA ASN A 591 28.61 0.84 -29.68
C ASN A 591 27.20 0.26 -29.73
N TRP A 592 26.44 0.41 -28.66
CA TRP A 592 25.09 -0.11 -28.53
C TRP A 592 24.13 1.00 -28.16
N GLN A 593 22.88 0.90 -28.62
CA GLN A 593 21.80 1.79 -28.22
C GLN A 593 20.66 0.99 -27.59
N ALA A 594 20.21 1.38 -26.41
CA ALA A 594 19.06 0.78 -25.76
C ALA A 594 17.77 1.09 -26.56
N LYS A 595 16.99 0.06 -26.86
CA LYS A 595 15.71 0.16 -27.58
C LYS A 595 14.54 0.50 -26.66
N TRP A 596 14.65 0.20 -25.38
CA TRP A 596 13.69 0.48 -24.32
C TRP A 596 14.42 0.40 -22.97
N TRP A 597 13.69 0.54 -21.87
CA TRP A 597 14.27 0.46 -20.53
C TRP A 597 14.94 -0.90 -20.30
N THR A 598 16.17 -0.90 -19.78
CA THR A 598 16.88 -2.13 -19.41
C THR A 598 17.85 -1.88 -18.27
N THR A 599 18.04 -2.89 -17.43
CA THR A 599 19.13 -3.00 -16.44
C THR A 599 19.65 -4.42 -16.45
N ASN A 600 20.97 -4.59 -16.29
CA ASN A 600 21.64 -5.90 -16.24
C ASN A 600 21.48 -6.82 -17.48
N GLU A 601 20.90 -6.37 -18.59
CA GLU A 601 20.86 -7.15 -19.84
C GLU A 601 22.07 -6.81 -20.72
N VAL A 602 22.93 -7.79 -20.96
CA VAL A 602 24.22 -7.61 -21.63
C VAL A 602 24.05 -7.35 -23.14
N PRO A 603 24.62 -6.26 -23.72
CA PRO A 603 24.57 -6.00 -25.15
C PRO A 603 25.15 -7.14 -25.99
N GLY A 604 24.44 -7.49 -27.07
CA GLY A 604 24.85 -8.51 -28.05
C GLY A 604 24.52 -9.96 -27.72
N THR A 605 23.85 -10.24 -26.59
CA THR A 605 23.52 -11.62 -26.17
C THR A 605 22.21 -12.16 -26.74
N THR A 606 21.30 -11.29 -27.17
CA THR A 606 19.92 -11.63 -27.54
C THR A 606 19.59 -11.34 -29.02
N GLY A 607 20.61 -11.06 -29.83
CA GLY A 607 20.47 -10.84 -31.29
C GLY A 607 19.62 -9.60 -31.64
N GLU A 608 19.04 -9.59 -32.84
CA GLU A 608 18.24 -8.45 -33.34
C GLU A 608 16.96 -8.17 -32.53
N TRP A 609 16.50 -9.14 -31.74
CA TRP A 609 15.33 -9.06 -30.87
C TRP A 609 15.66 -8.60 -29.44
N GLY A 610 16.95 -8.44 -29.15
CA GLY A 610 17.46 -7.97 -27.87
C GLY A 610 17.16 -6.50 -27.58
N VAL A 611 17.35 -6.12 -26.33
CA VAL A 611 17.14 -4.74 -25.82
C VAL A 611 18.15 -3.73 -26.36
N TRP A 612 19.25 -4.22 -26.95
CA TRP A 612 20.31 -3.42 -27.53
C TRP A 612 20.30 -3.48 -29.06
N THR A 613 20.44 -2.32 -29.69
CA THR A 613 20.74 -2.19 -31.12
C THR A 613 22.24 -2.03 -31.30
N ASP A 614 22.86 -2.88 -32.11
CA ASP A 614 24.26 -2.73 -32.49
C ASP A 614 24.41 -1.52 -33.44
N LEU A 615 25.19 -0.52 -33.04
CA LEU A 615 25.52 0.65 -33.85
C LEU A 615 26.83 0.46 -34.65
N GLY A 616 27.47 -0.70 -34.54
CA GLY A 616 28.69 -1.06 -35.21
C GLY A 616 29.94 -0.98 -34.34
N VAL A 617 31.04 -1.42 -34.93
CA VAL A 617 32.35 -1.56 -34.28
C VAL A 617 32.90 -0.23 -33.76
N CYS A 618 33.53 -0.32 -32.60
CA CYS A 618 34.47 0.63 -32.02
C CYS A 618 35.56 -0.15 -31.22
#